data_AF-A0A2V7J9G1-F1
#
_entry.id   AF-A0A2V7J9G1-F1
#
_cell.length_a   1.000
_cell.length_b   1.000
_cell.length_c   1.000
_cell.angle_alpha   90.00
_cell.angle_beta   90.00
_cell.angle_gamma   90.00
#
_symmetry.space_group_name_H-M   'P 1'
#
loop_
_entity.id
_entity.type
_entity.pdbx_description
1 polymer ?
#
loop_
_entity_poly.entity_id
_entity_poly.type
_entity_poly.pdbx_seq_one_letter_code
_entity_poly.pdbx_strand_id
1 'polypeptide(L)' 'MTSKCWNTVLMLTLAATSAVGQRPATIPVDTAAMDAHLRFLASDLLEGRAPATRGGRLAAAYIAAQFQVLGLEP' A
#
# COMPACT_ATOMS: atom_id res chain seq x y z
N MET A 1 1.26 -4.39 -53.92
CA MET A 1 2.26 -4.46 -52.82
C MET A 1 2.23 -3.22 -51.90
N THR A 2 1.19 -2.38 -51.95
CA THR A 2 1.10 -1.09 -51.22
C THR A 2 0.31 -1.14 -49.92
N SER A 3 -0.59 -2.13 -49.75
CA SER A 3 -1.45 -2.28 -48.56
C SER A 3 -0.73 -2.79 -47.31
N LYS A 4 0.41 -3.46 -47.49
CA LYS A 4 1.19 -4.04 -46.38
C LYS A 4 1.92 -2.97 -45.57
N CYS A 5 2.45 -1.93 -46.21
CA CYS A 5 3.15 -0.83 -45.55
C CYS A 5 2.24 0.08 -44.71
N TRP A 6 0.97 0.22 -45.10
CA TRP A 6 0.00 1.02 -44.35
C TRP A 6 -0.36 0.37 -43.00
N ASN A 7 -0.54 -0.95 -43.00
CA ASN A 7 -0.89 -1.71 -41.80
C ASN A 7 0.25 -1.73 -40.76
N THR A 8 1.51 -1.70 -41.21
CA THR A 8 2.68 -1.63 -40.31
C THR A 8 2.81 -0.25 -39.65
N VAL A 9 2.52 0.83 -40.38
CA VAL A 9 2.53 2.19 -39.81
C VAL A 9 1.40 2.36 -38.80
N LEU A 10 0.22 1.81 -39.07
CA LEU A 10 -0.93 1.83 -38.16
C LEU A 10 -0.69 1.02 -36.86
N MET A 11 0.02 -0.10 -36.96
CA MET A 11 0.42 -0.91 -35.79
C MET A 11 1.48 -0.20 -34.93
N LEU A 12 2.42 0.51 -35.56
CA LEU A 12 3.51 1.18 -34.86
C LEU A 12 3.02 2.42 -34.07
N THR A 13 2.00 3.13 -34.56
CA THR A 13 1.42 4.29 -33.86
C THR A 13 0.54 3.89 -32.67
N LEU A 14 -0.12 2.72 -32.70
CA LEU A 14 -0.97 2.26 -31.60
C LEU A 14 -0.16 1.83 -30.35
N ALA A 15 1.08 1.36 -30.54
CA ALA A 15 1.95 0.92 -29.43
C ALA A 15 2.60 2.08 -28.65
N ALA A 16 2.65 3.29 -29.20
CA ALA A 16 3.32 4.42 -28.55
C ALA A 16 2.47 5.11 -27.46
N THR A 17 1.16 4.82 -27.39
CA THR A 17 0.25 5.50 -26.43
C THR A 17 0.23 4.86 -25.03
N SER A 18 0.67 3.60 -24.89
CA SER A 18 0.63 2.89 -23.61
C SER A 18 1.69 3.31 -22.59
N ALA A 19 2.67 4.15 -22.98
CA ALA A 19 3.79 4.53 -22.10
C ALA A 19 3.53 5.77 -21.22
N VAL A 20 2.46 6.55 -21.46
CA VAL A 20 2.22 7.82 -20.72
C VAL A 20 1.44 7.62 -19.41
N GLY A 21 0.96 6.40 -19.12
CA GLY A 21 0.10 6.11 -17.97
C GLY A 21 0.79 5.67 -16.67
N GLN A 22 2.10 5.41 -16.66
CA GLN A 22 2.80 4.85 -15.50
C GLN A 22 3.46 5.95 -14.65
N ARG A 23 2.67 6.92 -14.16
CA ARG A 23 3.16 7.73 -13.03
C ARG A 23 2.89 6.98 -11.74
N PRO A 24 3.91 6.63 -10.94
CA PRO A 24 3.66 6.11 -9.60
C PRO A 24 2.88 7.18 -8.85
N ALA A 25 1.67 6.84 -8.39
CA ALA A 25 0.95 7.67 -7.44
C ALA A 25 1.80 7.71 -6.17
N THR A 26 2.48 8.83 -5.92
CA THR A 26 3.21 9.02 -4.66
C THR A 26 2.17 9.26 -3.58
N ILE A 27 1.85 8.22 -2.82
CA ILE A 27 1.06 8.35 -1.61
C ILE A 27 1.98 9.00 -0.57
N PRO A 28 1.67 10.19 -0.05
CA PRO A 28 2.49 10.80 0.98
C PRO A 28 2.46 9.91 2.23
N VAL A 29 3.64 9.47 2.66
CA VAL A 29 3.83 8.67 3.88
C VAL A 29 4.32 9.60 4.98
N ASP A 30 3.55 9.68 6.06
CA ASP A 30 3.98 10.36 7.28
C ASP A 30 4.85 9.43 8.12
N THR A 31 6.16 9.64 8.08
CA THR A 31 7.14 8.83 8.82
C THR A 31 7.04 9.04 10.33
N ALA A 32 6.60 10.22 10.79
CA ALA A 32 6.45 10.49 12.21
C ALA A 32 5.26 9.73 12.79
N ALA A 33 4.14 9.68 12.05
CA ALA A 33 2.99 8.86 12.42
C ALA A 33 3.36 7.37 12.50
N MET A 34 4.11 6.87 11.51
CA MET A 34 4.58 5.48 11.53
C MET A 34 5.48 5.18 12.74
N ASP A 35 6.42 6.07 13.06
CA ASP A 35 7.31 5.90 14.22
C ASP A 35 6.52 5.85 15.54
N ALA A 36 5.49 6.68 15.69
CA ALA A 36 4.63 6.67 16.86
C ALA A 36 3.90 5.31 17.05
N HIS A 37 3.34 4.75 15.97
CA HIS A 37 2.73 3.41 16.01
C HIS A 37 3.74 2.32 16.37
N LEU A 38 4.94 2.38 15.79
CA LEU A 38 6.01 1.40 16.07
C LEU A 38 6.46 1.46 17.53
N ARG A 39 6.68 2.66 18.07
CA ARG A 39 7.06 2.86 19.47
C ARG A 39 6.02 2.32 20.44
N PHE A 40 4.73 2.55 20.17
CA PHE A 40 3.66 1.99 20.99
C PHE A 40 3.66 0.46 20.94
N LEU A 41 3.69 -0.14 19.75
CA LEU A 41 3.67 -1.60 19.56
C LEU A 41 4.91 -2.30 20.12
N ALA A 42 6.03 -1.60 20.21
CA ALA A 42 7.28 -2.09 20.80
C ALA A 42 7.43 -1.76 22.29
N SER A 43 6.47 -1.05 22.89
CA SER A 43 6.57 -0.62 24.29
C SER A 43 6.33 -1.79 25.27
N ASP A 44 6.95 -1.68 26.45
CA ASP A 44 6.78 -2.63 27.55
C ASP A 44 5.34 -2.67 28.09
N LEU A 45 4.50 -1.67 27.77
CA LEU A 45 3.08 -1.64 28.14
C LEU A 45 2.31 -2.85 27.59
N LEU A 46 2.75 -3.39 26.46
CA LEU A 46 2.16 -4.58 25.88
C LEU A 46 2.67 -5.87 26.55
N GLU A 47 3.75 -5.85 27.33
CA GLU A 47 4.35 -7.05 27.97
C GLU A 47 4.82 -8.11 26.95
N GLY A 48 5.05 -7.71 25.69
CA GLY A 48 5.33 -8.59 24.56
C GLY A 48 4.12 -8.81 23.65
N ARG A 49 4.29 -9.50 22.52
CA ARG A 49 3.23 -9.66 21.50
C ARG A 49 3.18 -11.05 20.86
N ALA A 50 3.62 -12.06 21.62
CA ALA A 50 3.52 -13.44 21.17
C ALA A 50 2.04 -13.87 21.04
N PRO A 51 1.71 -14.80 20.13
CA PRO A 51 0.34 -15.32 19.99
C PRO A 51 -0.22 -15.84 21.32
N ALA A 52 -1.54 -15.70 21.50
CA ALA A 52 -2.28 -16.12 22.70
C ALA A 52 -1.86 -15.45 24.03
N THR A 53 -0.96 -14.45 24.01
CA THR A 53 -0.60 -13.68 25.21
C THR A 53 -1.53 -12.48 25.45
N ARG A 54 -1.50 -11.91 26.65
CA ARG A 54 -2.22 -10.66 26.97
C ARG A 54 -1.80 -9.53 26.03
N GLY A 55 -0.50 -9.34 25.88
CA GLY A 55 0.07 -8.35 24.98
C GLY A 55 -0.26 -8.54 23.50
N GLY A 56 -0.27 -9.79 23.03
CA GLY A 56 -0.72 -10.12 21.69
C GLY A 56 -2.18 -9.71 21.43
N ARG A 57 -3.07 -9.92 22.41
CA ARG A 57 -4.47 -9.47 22.33
C ARG A 57 -4.58 -7.93 22.32
N LEU A 58 -3.78 -7.24 23.13
CA LEU A 58 -3.74 -5.78 23.15
C LEU A 58 -3.23 -5.20 21.82
N ALA A 59 -2.17 -5.78 21.24
CA ALA A 59 -1.65 -5.39 19.93
C ALA A 59 -2.70 -5.58 18.83
N ALA A 60 -3.42 -6.71 18.83
CA ALA A 60 -4.49 -6.97 17.86
C ALA A 60 -5.63 -5.96 18.00
N ALA A 61 -6.09 -5.69 19.23
CA ALA A 61 -7.12 -4.69 19.50
C ALA A 61 -6.69 -3.28 19.06
N TYR A 62 -5.42 -2.92 19.26
CA TYR A 62 -4.88 -1.65 18.78
C TYR A 62 -4.93 -1.54 17.26
N ILE A 63 -4.47 -2.56 16.53
CA ILE A 63 -4.49 -2.55 15.06
C ILE A 63 -5.93 -2.46 14.54
N ALA A 64 -6.84 -3.24 15.12
CA ALA A 64 -8.26 -3.17 14.79
C ALA A 64 -8.84 -1.77 15.01
N ALA A 65 -8.50 -1.11 16.11
CA ALA A 65 -8.92 0.27 16.36
C ALA A 65 -8.34 1.26 15.34
N GLN A 66 -7.08 1.09 14.91
CA GLN A 66 -6.51 1.93 13.84
C GLN A 66 -7.24 1.72 12.51
N PHE A 67 -7.64 0.48 12.19
CA PHE A 67 -8.44 0.20 11.00
C PHE A 67 -9.83 0.84 11.08
N GLN A 68 -10.49 0.80 12.24
CA GLN A 68 -11.76 1.49 12.43
C GLN A 68 -11.64 3.01 12.27
N VAL A 69 -10.56 3.63 12.76
CA VAL A 69 -10.28 5.07 12.56
C VAL A 69 -10.15 5.39 11.07
N LEU A 70 -9.62 4.46 10.27
CA LEU A 70 -9.53 4.57 8.82
C LEU A 70 -10.83 4.21 8.08
N GLY A 71 -11.90 3.84 8.81
CA GLY A 71 -13.18 3.42 8.23
C GLY A 71 -13.14 2.02 7.60
N LEU A 72 -12.16 1.20 7.96
CA LEU A 72 -12.02 -0.18 7.51
C LEU A 72 -12.71 -1.15 8.47
N GLU A 73 -13.19 -2.28 7.94
CA GLU A 73 -13.68 -3.39 8.77
C GLU A 73 -12.48 -4.23 9.23
N PRO A 74 -12.25 -4.36 10.56
CA PRO A 74 -11.09 -5.04 11.12
C PRO A 74 -11.21 -6.57 11.20
#